data_AF-A0A497XL55-F1
#
_entry.id   AF-A0A497XL55-F1
#
_cell.length_a   1.000
_cell.length_b   1.000
_cell.length_c   1.000
_cell.angle_alpha   90.00
_cell.angle_beta   90.00
_cell.angle_gamma   90.00
#
_symmetry.space_group_name_H-M   'P 1'
#
loop_
_entity.id
_entity.type
_entity.pdbx_description
1 polymer ?
#
loop_
_entity_poly.entity_id
_entity_poly.type
_entity_poly.pdbx_seq_one_letter_code
_entity_poly.pdbx_strand_id
1 'polypeptide(L)'
;MSAETKEHAPLPDPKEVAKTYAEVAQRASKLLHDHIQRQVKKGVAAPQDELGLAQAFMDMMAKMLANPYKLAQAQMNLVWDYFSLWQHSTMRFMGVHSAPIAAPIKGDNRFRGEAWEEHFLFDFIKQSYLITARHIHDSVSTVEGLDDKTQGKVNFFTRQFIDALSPSNFVMTNPEVFNETVKSHGQNLIKGFNNLLRDIEEGDGQLRVKMSDTTAFELGKNVATTPGKVVFQNELLQLLQFTPSTKQQFKRPLLIVPPWINKYYILDLREKNSYIKWATDQGHTVFCISWVNPDEKLAEKSFEDYLLDGALAAIDQVCEQTGEKEINAVGYCLGGTLLASTAAYMTAKKDKRLASTTFFTTMLDFSIPGELGVFIDEQQVSSLEKKMEQRGFLEGSEMAGTFNMMRANDLIWSFVVNNYLMGKDPFPFDLLFWNSDSTRMPYRMHSFYLRSMYMDNLLKEPGGVTLDGVAIDLGKIKTPAYFISTIEDHIAPWKSTYLGAQRFSGPVRFVLGGSGHIAGVVNPPAANKYGYWLNDAATLPDTADEFLAGATQTHGSWWTDWQAWVTGMNDAKVPARDPVKGKLGVLEDAPGSFVKFRLDAQKKS
;
A
#
# COMPACT_ATOMS: atom_id res chain seq x y z
N MET A 1 52.14 -13.67 15.64
CA MET A 1 51.65 -14.82 14.85
C MET A 1 50.79 -15.69 15.73
N SER A 2 49.48 -15.60 15.58
CA SER A 2 48.52 -16.63 16.02
C SER A 2 47.34 -16.53 15.07
N ALA A 3 47.34 -17.42 14.07
CA ALA A 3 46.25 -17.55 13.11
C ALA A 3 45.10 -18.26 13.82
N GLU A 4 43.97 -17.57 13.99
CA GLU A 4 42.71 -18.20 14.37
C GLU A 4 42.18 -19.01 13.18
N THR A 5 42.21 -20.33 13.32
CA THR A 5 41.56 -21.29 12.44
C THR A 5 40.05 -21.07 12.46
N LYS A 6 39.47 -20.62 11.34
CA LYS A 6 38.02 -20.64 11.11
C LYS A 6 37.57 -22.10 11.05
N GLU A 7 36.81 -22.57 12.04
CA GLU A 7 36.12 -23.86 11.98
C GLU A 7 35.11 -23.86 10.82
N HIS A 8 35.28 -24.79 9.88
CA HIS A 8 34.28 -25.07 8.85
C HIS A 8 33.11 -25.82 9.48
N ALA A 9 31.88 -25.39 9.18
CA ALA A 9 30.67 -26.11 9.60
C ALA A 9 30.70 -27.56 9.09
N PRO A 10 30.23 -28.55 9.88
CA PRO A 10 30.24 -29.95 9.48
C PRO A 10 29.35 -30.18 8.25
N LEU A 11 29.81 -31.06 7.35
CA LEU A 11 29.07 -31.47 6.15
C LEU A 11 27.72 -32.11 6.56
N PRO A 12 26.60 -31.78 5.87
CA PRO A 12 25.30 -32.39 6.15
C PRO A 12 25.30 -33.90 5.84
N ASP A 13 24.52 -34.69 6.60
CA ASP A 13 24.40 -36.14 6.40
C ASP A 13 23.82 -36.45 5.00
N PRO A 14 24.57 -37.16 4.12
CA PRO A 14 24.11 -37.50 2.78
C PRO A 14 22.76 -38.22 2.73
N LYS A 15 22.41 -38.99 3.78
CA LYS A 15 21.13 -39.71 3.85
C LYS A 15 19.96 -38.77 4.11
N GLU A 16 20.13 -37.79 4.99
CA GLU A 16 19.11 -36.77 5.26
C GLU A 16 18.87 -35.91 4.02
N VAL A 17 19.95 -35.50 3.36
CA VAL A 17 19.89 -34.73 2.10
C VAL A 17 19.12 -35.51 1.04
N ALA A 18 19.50 -36.77 0.77
CA ALA A 18 18.82 -37.61 -0.22
C ALA A 18 17.33 -37.81 0.08
N LYS A 19 16.97 -37.98 1.36
CA LYS A 19 15.57 -38.08 1.81
C LYS A 19 14.80 -36.79 1.52
N THR A 20 15.36 -35.62 1.87
CA THR A 20 14.72 -34.33 1.59
C THR A 20 14.52 -34.11 0.08
N TYR A 21 15.51 -34.46 -0.76
CA TYR A 21 15.38 -34.38 -2.21
C TYR A 21 14.25 -35.27 -2.76
N ALA A 22 14.12 -36.49 -2.25
CA ALA A 22 13.06 -37.42 -2.67
C ALA A 22 11.66 -36.90 -2.30
N GLU A 23 11.48 -36.41 -1.06
CA GLU A 23 10.21 -35.83 -0.58
C GLU A 23 9.80 -34.60 -1.41
N VAL A 24 10.78 -33.73 -1.67
CA VAL A 24 10.64 -32.53 -2.50
C VAL A 24 10.21 -32.89 -3.93
N ALA A 25 10.89 -33.85 -4.57
CA ALA A 25 10.58 -34.26 -5.93
C ALA A 25 9.18 -34.86 -6.05
N GLN A 26 8.74 -35.64 -5.04
CA GLN A 26 7.41 -36.22 -4.99
C GLN A 26 6.33 -35.14 -4.86
N ARG A 27 6.51 -34.14 -3.99
CA ARG A 27 5.59 -33.00 -3.87
C ARG A 27 5.51 -32.18 -5.15
N ALA A 28 6.66 -31.86 -5.76
CA ALA A 28 6.71 -31.12 -7.01
C ALA A 28 5.97 -31.84 -8.15
N SER A 29 6.19 -33.15 -8.30
CA SER A 29 5.49 -33.96 -9.31
C SER A 29 3.97 -33.95 -9.11
N LYS A 30 3.50 -34.00 -7.86
CA LYS A 30 2.07 -33.93 -7.55
C LYS A 30 1.47 -32.58 -7.94
N LEU A 31 2.12 -31.47 -7.56
CA LEU A 31 1.65 -30.13 -7.89
C LEU A 31 1.63 -29.85 -9.39
N LEU A 32 2.66 -30.30 -10.12
CA LEU A 32 2.69 -30.23 -11.59
C LEU A 32 1.51 -30.98 -12.20
N HIS A 33 1.23 -32.20 -11.73
CA HIS A 33 0.09 -32.98 -12.19
C HIS A 33 -1.24 -32.25 -11.93
N ASP A 34 -1.42 -31.72 -10.72
CA ASP A 34 -2.64 -30.98 -10.33
C ASP A 34 -2.80 -29.68 -11.13
N HIS A 35 -1.71 -28.96 -11.41
CA HIS A 35 -1.74 -27.74 -12.22
C HIS A 35 -2.14 -28.05 -13.67
N ILE A 36 -1.54 -29.08 -14.27
CA ILE A 36 -1.89 -29.54 -15.62
C ILE A 36 -3.36 -29.95 -15.69
N GLN A 37 -3.84 -30.75 -14.72
CA GLN A 37 -5.26 -31.13 -14.62
C GLN A 37 -6.20 -29.91 -14.55
N ARG A 38 -5.83 -28.89 -13.75
CA ARG A 38 -6.62 -27.64 -13.63
C ARG A 38 -6.62 -26.83 -14.93
N GLN A 39 -5.48 -26.71 -15.61
CA GLN A 39 -5.40 -26.02 -16.90
C GLN A 39 -6.20 -26.75 -17.99
N VAL A 40 -6.12 -28.08 -18.03
CA VAL A 40 -6.91 -28.90 -18.96
C VAL A 40 -8.42 -28.72 -18.72
N LYS A 41 -8.86 -28.63 -17.46
CA LYS A 41 -10.27 -28.36 -17.10
C LYS A 41 -10.75 -26.94 -17.45
N LYS A 42 -9.88 -25.92 -17.36
CA LYS A 42 -10.22 -24.53 -17.68
C LYS A 42 -10.19 -24.22 -19.18
N GLY A 43 -9.58 -25.09 -19.99
CA GLY A 43 -9.34 -24.86 -21.41
C GLY A 43 -8.15 -23.90 -21.63
N VAL A 44 -7.45 -24.07 -22.75
CA VAL A 44 -6.38 -23.14 -23.17
C VAL A 44 -7.04 -21.97 -23.89
N ALA A 45 -7.32 -20.90 -23.16
CA ALA A 45 -7.64 -19.61 -23.79
C ALA A 45 -6.33 -18.97 -24.27
N ALA A 46 -6.32 -18.43 -25.50
CA ALA A 46 -5.20 -17.61 -25.96
C ALA A 46 -5.02 -16.41 -25.00
N PRO A 47 -3.78 -16.00 -24.69
CA PRO A 47 -3.56 -14.83 -23.85
C PRO A 47 -4.18 -13.61 -24.53
N GLN A 48 -5.30 -13.14 -23.99
CA GLN A 48 -5.88 -11.87 -24.40
C GLN A 48 -5.01 -10.76 -23.80
N ASP A 49 -4.78 -9.69 -24.58
CA ASP A 49 -4.12 -8.48 -24.07
C ASP A 49 -5.09 -7.72 -23.16
N GLU A 50 -5.50 -8.33 -22.04
CA GLU A 50 -6.44 -7.76 -21.07
C GLU A 50 -5.91 -6.44 -20.48
N LEU A 51 -4.60 -6.19 -20.55
CA LEU A 51 -3.97 -4.98 -20.02
C LEU A 51 -3.65 -3.91 -21.09
N GLY A 52 -3.87 -4.20 -22.38
CA GLY A 52 -3.51 -3.32 -23.49
C GLY A 52 -1.99 -3.11 -23.63
N LEU A 53 -1.18 -4.04 -23.13
CA LEU A 53 0.27 -3.95 -23.10
C LEU A 53 0.89 -4.17 -24.47
N ALA A 54 0.40 -5.15 -25.22
CA ALA A 54 0.93 -5.41 -26.55
C ALA A 54 0.72 -4.16 -27.42
N GLN A 55 -0.46 -3.54 -27.36
CA GLN A 55 -0.74 -2.31 -28.08
C GLN A 55 0.17 -1.16 -27.63
N ALA A 56 0.28 -0.90 -26.32
CA ALA A 56 1.11 0.17 -25.78
C ALA A 56 2.59 0.05 -26.19
N PHE A 57 3.15 -1.17 -26.15
CA PHE A 57 4.52 -1.43 -26.58
C PHE A 57 4.69 -1.36 -28.11
N MET A 58 3.70 -1.79 -28.89
CA MET A 58 3.73 -1.63 -30.35
C MET A 58 3.72 -0.15 -30.76
N ASP A 59 2.88 0.68 -30.14
CA ASP A 59 2.81 2.12 -30.40
C ASP A 59 4.13 2.81 -30.03
N MET A 60 4.70 2.45 -28.88
CA MET A 60 6.02 2.92 -28.45
C MET A 60 7.13 2.52 -29.43
N MET A 61 7.17 1.26 -29.87
CA MET A 61 8.14 0.82 -30.88
C MET A 61 7.97 1.55 -32.21
N ALA A 62 6.74 1.76 -32.67
CA ALA A 62 6.46 2.50 -33.91
C ALA A 62 6.98 3.94 -33.84
N LYS A 63 6.78 4.63 -32.70
CA LYS A 63 7.29 5.99 -32.47
C LYS A 63 8.82 6.03 -32.34
N MET A 64 9.43 5.04 -31.69
CA MET A 64 10.89 4.92 -31.62
C MET A 64 11.51 4.72 -33.01
N LEU A 65 10.93 3.82 -33.83
CA LEU A 65 11.40 3.57 -35.20
C LEU A 65 11.22 4.79 -36.12
N ALA A 66 10.23 5.64 -35.84
CA ALA A 66 10.05 6.91 -36.54
C ALA A 66 11.14 7.95 -36.24
N ASN A 67 11.94 7.77 -35.17
CA ASN A 67 13.07 8.64 -34.83
C ASN A 67 14.38 7.84 -34.74
N PRO A 68 14.93 7.40 -35.88
CA PRO A 68 16.14 6.57 -35.92
C PRO A 68 17.38 7.30 -35.36
N TYR A 69 17.40 8.63 -35.36
CA TYR A 69 18.49 9.42 -34.79
C TYR A 69 18.54 9.29 -33.26
N LYS A 70 17.41 9.42 -32.57
CA LYS A 70 17.35 9.22 -31.11
C LYS A 70 17.76 7.80 -30.71
N LEU A 71 17.34 6.78 -31.49
CA LEU A 71 17.74 5.39 -31.24
C LEU A 71 19.25 5.20 -31.40
N ALA A 72 19.85 5.75 -32.47
CA ALA A 72 21.29 5.71 -32.69
C ALA A 72 22.05 6.45 -31.59
N GLN A 73 21.55 7.60 -31.14
CA GLN A 73 22.13 8.36 -30.02
C GLN A 73 22.09 7.57 -28.71
N ALA A 74 20.96 6.94 -28.38
CA ALA A 74 20.83 6.08 -27.20
C ALA A 74 21.81 4.90 -27.26
N GLN A 75 21.93 4.26 -28.43
CA GLN A 75 22.90 3.18 -28.65
C GLN A 75 24.35 3.66 -28.48
N MET A 76 24.72 4.83 -29.01
CA MET A 76 26.05 5.39 -28.84
C MET A 76 26.35 5.72 -27.37
N ASN A 77 25.39 6.30 -26.65
CA ASN A 77 25.55 6.61 -25.22
C ASN A 77 25.73 5.32 -24.41
N LEU A 78 24.97 4.26 -24.71
CA LEU A 78 25.11 2.94 -24.09
C LEU A 78 26.52 2.37 -24.31
N VAL A 79 27.02 2.41 -25.55
CA VAL A 79 28.37 1.95 -25.89
C VAL A 79 29.44 2.74 -25.13
N TRP A 80 29.29 4.06 -25.01
CA TRP A 80 30.20 4.92 -24.25
C TRP A 80 30.20 4.60 -22.75
N ASP A 81 29.04 4.38 -22.15
CA ASP A 81 28.94 4.00 -20.74
C ASP A 81 29.55 2.63 -20.49
N TYR A 82 29.37 1.66 -21.40
CA TYR A 82 30.02 0.35 -21.32
C TYR A 82 31.54 0.42 -21.48
N PHE A 83 32.03 1.27 -22.39
CA PHE A 83 33.47 1.53 -22.52
C PHE A 83 34.03 2.12 -21.22
N SER A 84 33.32 3.10 -20.64
CA SER A 84 33.68 3.71 -19.36
C SER A 84 33.66 2.70 -18.21
N LEU A 85 32.66 1.81 -18.16
CA LEU A 85 32.60 0.72 -17.19
C LEU A 85 33.77 -0.25 -17.35
N TRP A 86 34.11 -0.65 -18.57
CA TRP A 86 35.25 -1.53 -18.82
C TRP A 86 36.57 -0.89 -18.41
N GLN A 87 36.76 0.39 -18.73
CA GLN A 87 37.94 1.16 -18.33
C GLN A 87 38.03 1.30 -16.80
N HIS A 88 36.91 1.66 -16.13
CA HIS A 88 36.79 1.75 -14.67
C HIS A 88 37.14 0.41 -14.00
N SER A 89 36.54 -0.67 -14.49
CA SER A 89 36.73 -2.01 -13.94
C SER A 89 38.18 -2.47 -14.09
N THR A 90 38.82 -2.19 -15.23
CA THR A 90 40.23 -2.49 -15.47
C THR A 90 41.14 -1.70 -14.52
N MET A 91 40.88 -0.39 -14.33
CA MET A 91 41.63 0.44 -13.38
C MET A 91 41.50 -0.07 -11.93
N ARG A 92 40.28 -0.48 -11.54
CA ARG A 92 40.01 -1.02 -10.21
C ARG A 92 40.71 -2.35 -9.98
N PHE A 93 40.74 -3.23 -10.98
CA PHE A 93 41.50 -4.48 -10.95
C PHE A 93 43.01 -4.22 -10.75
N MET A 94 43.54 -3.12 -11.29
CA MET A 94 44.91 -2.66 -11.08
C MET A 94 45.13 -1.91 -9.74
N GLY A 95 44.12 -1.85 -8.86
CA GLY A 95 44.21 -1.23 -7.54
C GLY A 95 43.91 0.28 -7.50
N VAL A 96 43.54 0.90 -8.63
CA VAL A 96 43.21 2.33 -8.68
C VAL A 96 41.76 2.54 -8.26
N HIS A 97 41.53 3.32 -7.20
CA HIS A 97 40.19 3.63 -6.71
C HIS A 97 39.62 4.83 -7.47
N SER A 98 38.46 4.65 -8.10
CA SER A 98 37.73 5.70 -8.82
C SER A 98 36.24 5.60 -8.51
N ALA A 99 35.54 6.74 -8.61
CA ALA A 99 34.10 6.78 -8.39
C ALA A 99 33.37 5.84 -9.37
N PRO A 100 32.29 5.15 -8.92
CA PRO A 100 31.55 4.24 -9.79
C PRO A 100 30.90 5.00 -10.95
N ILE A 101 30.83 4.36 -12.12
CA ILE A 101 30.17 4.91 -13.32
C ILE A 101 28.65 4.94 -13.14
N ALA A 102 28.11 3.97 -12.41
CA ALA A 102 26.70 3.91 -12.05
C ALA A 102 26.52 3.55 -10.58
N ALA A 103 25.67 4.31 -9.89
CA ALA A 103 25.27 4.06 -8.50
C ALA A 103 23.78 3.72 -8.43
N PRO A 104 23.36 2.86 -7.48
CA PRO A 104 21.95 2.64 -7.20
C PRO A 104 21.25 3.94 -6.81
N ILE A 105 19.95 4.03 -7.11
CA ILE A 105 19.12 5.15 -6.66
C ILE A 105 19.06 5.12 -5.13
N LYS A 106 19.03 6.31 -4.50
CA LYS A 106 18.89 6.45 -3.05
C LYS A 106 17.67 5.66 -2.57
N GLY A 107 17.88 4.71 -1.67
CA GLY A 107 16.83 3.84 -1.12
C GLY A 107 16.76 2.43 -1.73
N ASP A 108 17.49 2.13 -2.82
CA ASP A 108 17.55 0.77 -3.38
C ASP A 108 18.36 -0.15 -2.46
N ASN A 109 17.66 -1.03 -1.74
CA ASN A 109 18.27 -1.93 -0.76
C ASN A 109 18.93 -3.18 -1.38
N ARG A 110 18.72 -3.46 -2.67
CA ARG A 110 19.22 -4.68 -3.33
C ARG A 110 20.74 -4.81 -3.32
N PHE A 111 21.44 -3.68 -3.33
CA PHE A 111 22.89 -3.61 -3.52
C PHE A 111 23.65 -3.15 -2.27
N ARG A 112 23.07 -3.35 -1.07
CA ARG A 112 23.64 -2.87 0.20
C ARG A 112 24.81 -3.68 0.74
N GLY A 113 24.90 -4.97 0.40
CA GLY A 113 25.99 -5.82 0.88
C GLY A 113 27.35 -5.36 0.37
N GLU A 114 28.38 -5.41 1.24
CA GLU A 114 29.75 -4.96 0.92
C GLU A 114 30.32 -5.63 -0.33
N ALA A 115 29.98 -6.90 -0.56
CA ALA A 115 30.42 -7.66 -1.74
C ALA A 115 29.99 -7.04 -3.08
N TRP A 116 28.90 -6.26 -3.11
CA TRP A 116 28.46 -5.53 -4.30
C TRP A 116 29.37 -4.37 -4.66
N GLU A 117 30.15 -3.86 -3.71
CA GLU A 117 31.12 -2.81 -3.93
C GLU A 117 32.52 -3.37 -4.00
N GLU A 118 32.93 -4.24 -3.08
CA GLU A 118 34.32 -4.67 -2.94
C GLU A 118 34.77 -5.67 -3.99
N HIS A 119 33.88 -6.57 -4.43
CA HIS A 119 34.25 -7.66 -5.30
C HIS A 119 34.07 -7.30 -6.78
N PHE A 120 35.17 -7.29 -7.54
CA PHE A 120 35.23 -6.89 -8.94
C PHE A 120 34.08 -7.41 -9.82
N LEU A 121 33.80 -8.72 -9.77
CA LEU A 121 32.77 -9.33 -10.61
C LEU A 121 31.36 -8.82 -10.28
N PHE A 122 31.02 -8.71 -8.98
CA PHE A 122 29.70 -8.30 -8.55
C PHE A 122 29.49 -6.79 -8.74
N ASP A 123 30.54 -5.98 -8.55
CA ASP A 123 30.53 -4.56 -8.86
C ASP A 123 30.33 -4.32 -10.37
N PHE A 124 31.03 -5.06 -11.25
CA PHE A 124 30.84 -4.99 -12.69
C PHE A 124 29.42 -5.36 -13.11
N ILE A 125 28.88 -6.48 -12.58
CA ILE A 125 27.51 -6.93 -12.89
C ILE A 125 26.48 -5.90 -12.43
N LYS A 126 26.62 -5.38 -11.20
CA LYS A 126 25.75 -4.32 -10.66
C LYS A 126 25.78 -3.08 -11.55
N GLN A 127 26.96 -2.55 -11.85
CA GLN A 127 27.08 -1.32 -12.66
C GLN A 127 26.58 -1.54 -14.10
N SER A 128 26.87 -2.69 -14.71
CA SER A 128 26.35 -3.08 -16.04
C SER A 128 24.82 -3.09 -16.06
N TYR A 129 24.20 -3.71 -15.03
CA TYR A 129 22.75 -3.70 -14.86
C TYR A 129 22.21 -2.27 -14.70
N LEU A 130 22.80 -1.45 -13.82
CA LEU A 130 22.33 -0.07 -13.58
C LEU A 130 22.45 0.81 -14.84
N ILE A 131 23.50 0.61 -15.65
CA ILE A 131 23.65 1.29 -16.94
C ILE A 131 22.55 0.82 -17.88
N THR A 132 22.38 -0.49 -18.08
CA THR A 132 21.36 -1.03 -19.00
C THR A 132 19.95 -0.61 -18.57
N ALA A 133 19.64 -0.72 -17.28
CA ALA A 133 18.36 -0.31 -16.70
C ALA A 133 18.05 1.16 -17.01
N ARG A 134 19.02 2.05 -16.79
CA ARG A 134 18.89 3.48 -17.12
C ARG A 134 18.64 3.70 -18.61
N HIS A 135 19.44 3.07 -19.47
CA HIS A 135 19.30 3.23 -20.93
C HIS A 135 17.98 2.68 -21.47
N ILE A 136 17.52 1.53 -20.99
CA ILE A 136 16.21 0.97 -21.34
C ILE A 136 15.11 1.94 -20.89
N HIS A 137 15.15 2.37 -19.63
CA HIS A 137 14.15 3.28 -19.08
C HIS A 137 14.13 4.63 -19.82
N ASP A 138 15.29 5.23 -20.07
CA ASP A 138 15.40 6.54 -20.74
C ASP A 138 14.97 6.44 -22.22
N SER A 139 15.31 5.35 -22.91
CA SER A 139 14.88 5.12 -24.30
C SER A 139 13.37 5.01 -24.45
N VAL A 140 12.70 4.49 -23.43
CA VAL A 140 11.25 4.29 -23.39
C VAL A 140 10.51 5.53 -22.86
N SER A 141 11.08 6.22 -21.87
CA SER A 141 10.46 7.36 -21.19
C SER A 141 10.57 8.67 -21.97
N THR A 142 11.46 8.75 -22.97
CA THR A 142 11.69 9.95 -23.78
C THR A 142 11.07 9.88 -25.19
N VAL A 143 10.21 8.89 -25.43
CA VAL A 143 9.50 8.72 -26.70
C VAL A 143 8.45 9.82 -26.84
N GLU A 144 8.64 10.69 -27.83
CA GLU A 144 7.72 11.78 -28.11
C GLU A 144 6.48 11.29 -28.88
N GLY A 145 5.32 11.87 -28.56
CA GLY A 145 4.08 11.64 -29.31
C GLY A 145 3.29 10.39 -28.91
N LEU A 146 3.57 9.81 -27.74
CA LEU A 146 2.65 8.94 -27.02
C LEU A 146 1.72 9.80 -26.14
N ASP A 147 0.48 9.37 -25.97
CA ASP A 147 -0.41 9.97 -24.98
C ASP A 147 0.05 9.62 -23.56
N ASP A 148 -0.30 10.46 -22.58
CA ASP A 148 0.16 10.34 -21.19
C ASP A 148 -0.17 8.98 -20.55
N LYS A 149 -1.32 8.39 -20.93
CA LYS A 149 -1.77 7.11 -20.40
C LYS A 149 -0.92 5.97 -20.93
N THR A 150 -0.70 5.93 -22.24
CA THR A 150 0.20 4.95 -22.88
C THR A 150 1.62 5.10 -22.33
N GLN A 151 2.15 6.33 -22.25
CA GLN A 151 3.47 6.60 -21.68
C GLN A 151 3.58 6.10 -20.24
N GLY A 152 2.55 6.34 -19.41
CA GLY A 152 2.47 5.84 -18.04
C GLY A 152 2.50 4.31 -17.96
N LYS A 153 1.72 3.61 -18.79
CA LYS A 153 1.73 2.15 -18.88
C LYS A 153 3.12 1.62 -19.26
N VAL A 154 3.71 2.13 -20.35
CA VAL A 154 5.00 1.63 -20.82
C VAL A 154 6.10 1.90 -19.79
N ASN A 155 6.11 3.09 -19.16
CA ASN A 155 7.06 3.40 -18.09
C ASN A 155 6.91 2.43 -16.90
N PHE A 156 5.68 2.20 -16.44
CA PHE A 156 5.41 1.28 -15.33
C PHE A 156 5.90 -0.13 -15.63
N PHE A 157 5.45 -0.74 -16.74
CA PHE A 157 5.81 -2.12 -17.06
C PHE A 157 7.28 -2.30 -17.47
N THR A 158 7.91 -1.26 -18.01
CA THR A 158 9.36 -1.24 -18.24
C THR A 158 10.13 -1.31 -16.92
N ARG A 159 9.70 -0.58 -15.88
CA ARG A 159 10.29 -0.71 -14.54
C ARG A 159 10.13 -2.11 -13.98
N GLN A 160 8.95 -2.71 -14.13
CA GLN A 160 8.70 -4.10 -13.70
C GLN A 160 9.65 -5.10 -14.39
N PHE A 161 9.86 -4.93 -15.70
CA PHE A 161 10.78 -5.75 -16.48
C PHE A 161 12.24 -5.56 -16.03
N ILE A 162 12.67 -4.30 -15.83
CA ILE A 162 14.00 -3.97 -15.31
C ILE A 162 14.23 -4.59 -13.93
N ASP A 163 13.24 -4.51 -13.04
CA ASP A 163 13.34 -5.07 -11.70
C ASP A 163 13.43 -6.60 -11.72
N ALA A 164 12.70 -7.25 -12.63
CA ALA A 164 12.75 -8.70 -12.81
C ALA A 164 14.14 -9.19 -13.25
N LEU A 165 14.82 -8.43 -14.09
CA LEU A 165 16.16 -8.74 -14.59
C LEU A 165 17.29 -8.34 -13.62
N SER A 166 16.97 -7.82 -12.44
CA SER A 166 18.00 -7.43 -11.47
C SER A 166 18.91 -8.61 -11.12
N PRO A 167 20.25 -8.43 -11.12
CA PRO A 167 21.19 -9.49 -10.76
C PRO A 167 21.05 -9.95 -9.31
N SER A 168 20.38 -9.16 -8.45
CA SER A 168 20.02 -9.58 -7.10
C SER A 168 19.04 -10.75 -7.06
N ASN A 169 18.32 -11.02 -8.15
CA ASN A 169 17.23 -12.00 -8.17
C ASN A 169 17.69 -13.42 -8.56
N PHE A 170 18.99 -13.62 -8.82
CA PHE A 170 19.52 -14.90 -9.29
C PHE A 170 20.69 -15.37 -8.43
N VAL A 171 20.75 -16.69 -8.19
CA VAL A 171 21.74 -17.34 -7.32
C VAL A 171 23.18 -17.03 -7.71
N MET A 172 23.50 -17.06 -9.00
CA MET A 172 24.88 -16.91 -9.48
C MET A 172 25.37 -15.46 -9.52
N THR A 173 24.46 -14.50 -9.54
CA THR A 173 24.80 -13.07 -9.67
C THR A 173 24.55 -12.28 -8.39
N ASN A 174 23.89 -12.87 -7.40
CA ASN A 174 23.71 -12.30 -6.08
C ASN A 174 24.80 -12.84 -5.12
N PRO A 175 25.73 -12.00 -4.64
CA PRO A 175 26.83 -12.44 -3.78
C PRO A 175 26.35 -13.01 -2.45
N GLU A 176 25.26 -12.47 -1.87
CA GLU A 176 24.73 -12.92 -0.59
C GLU A 176 24.12 -14.33 -0.72
N VAL A 177 23.34 -14.55 -1.78
CA VAL A 177 22.75 -15.87 -2.08
C VAL A 177 23.83 -16.87 -2.44
N PHE A 178 24.78 -16.49 -3.30
CA PHE A 178 25.89 -17.36 -3.69
C PHE A 178 26.69 -17.82 -2.46
N ASN A 179 27.08 -16.87 -1.60
CA ASN A 179 27.84 -17.18 -0.39
C ASN A 179 27.05 -18.08 0.57
N GLU A 180 25.75 -17.83 0.76
CA GLU A 180 24.92 -18.69 1.60
C GLU A 180 24.72 -20.08 0.98
N THR A 181 24.58 -20.19 -0.35
CA THR A 181 24.51 -21.48 -1.04
C THR A 181 25.79 -22.28 -0.88
N VAL A 182 26.96 -21.65 -1.01
CA VAL A 182 28.24 -22.32 -0.77
C VAL A 182 28.38 -22.72 0.69
N LYS A 183 28.08 -21.81 1.63
CA LYS A 183 28.20 -22.04 3.08
C LYS A 183 27.25 -23.12 3.60
N SER A 184 26.02 -23.17 3.07
CA SER A 184 24.99 -24.13 3.48
C SER A 184 25.00 -25.41 2.63
N HIS A 185 25.97 -25.57 1.72
CA HIS A 185 26.04 -26.68 0.77
C HIS A 185 24.72 -26.88 -0.03
N GLY A 186 24.07 -25.78 -0.41
CA GLY A 186 22.80 -25.78 -1.15
C GLY A 186 21.53 -26.00 -0.32
N GLN A 187 21.65 -26.17 1.00
CA GLN A 187 20.50 -26.39 1.87
C GLN A 187 19.53 -25.20 1.87
N ASN A 188 20.01 -23.98 1.68
CA ASN A 188 19.16 -22.79 1.51
C ASN A 188 18.19 -22.93 0.33
N LEU A 189 18.65 -23.45 -0.81
CA LEU A 189 17.82 -23.65 -2.00
C LEU A 189 16.79 -24.77 -1.80
N ILE A 190 17.17 -25.85 -1.10
CA ILE A 190 16.24 -26.94 -0.78
C ILE A 190 15.11 -26.43 0.13
N LYS A 191 15.47 -25.68 1.18
CA LYS A 191 14.49 -25.03 2.07
C LYS A 191 13.61 -24.06 1.30
N GLY A 192 14.22 -23.24 0.45
CA GLY A 192 13.48 -22.26 -0.34
C GLY A 192 12.56 -22.86 -1.39
N PHE A 193 12.93 -23.99 -2.00
CA PHE A 193 12.04 -24.73 -2.88
C PHE A 193 10.89 -25.38 -2.11
N ASN A 194 11.12 -25.89 -0.90
CA ASN A 194 10.02 -26.32 -0.02
C ASN A 194 9.06 -25.17 0.32
N ASN A 195 9.59 -23.97 0.58
CA ASN A 195 8.77 -22.77 0.77
C ASN A 195 7.94 -22.45 -0.48
N LEU A 196 8.54 -22.52 -1.67
CA LEU A 196 7.85 -22.32 -2.94
C LEU A 196 6.70 -23.33 -3.13
N LEU A 197 6.97 -24.62 -2.88
CA LEU A 197 5.95 -25.67 -2.99
C LEU A 197 4.81 -25.44 -1.99
N ARG A 198 5.11 -25.11 -0.73
CA ARG A 198 4.10 -24.75 0.29
C ARG A 198 3.25 -23.58 -0.18
N ASP A 199 3.87 -22.51 -0.68
CA ASP A 199 3.16 -21.29 -1.09
C ASP A 199 2.28 -21.53 -2.34
N ILE A 200 2.64 -22.49 -3.20
CA ILE A 200 1.79 -22.97 -4.31
C ILE A 200 0.65 -23.87 -3.80
N GLU A 201 0.93 -24.76 -2.84
CA GLU A 201 -0.07 -25.62 -2.18
C GLU A 201 -1.16 -24.77 -1.51
N GLU A 202 -0.75 -23.80 -0.68
CA GLU A 202 -1.66 -22.86 0.02
C GLU A 202 -2.35 -21.88 -0.95
N GLY A 203 -1.77 -21.65 -2.12
CA GLY A 203 -2.31 -20.79 -3.17
C GLY A 203 -3.24 -21.50 -4.17
N ASP A 204 -3.66 -22.74 -3.91
CA ASP A 204 -4.48 -23.54 -4.83
C ASP A 204 -3.84 -23.66 -6.22
N GLY A 205 -2.55 -23.97 -6.28
CA GLY A 205 -1.82 -24.12 -7.53
C GLY A 205 -1.44 -22.80 -8.21
N GLN A 206 -1.73 -21.66 -7.58
CA GLN A 206 -1.17 -20.36 -7.93
C GLN A 206 -0.09 -19.98 -6.91
N LEU A 207 1.00 -19.38 -7.37
CA LEU A 207 2.04 -18.90 -6.47
C LEU A 207 1.53 -17.70 -5.66
N ARG A 208 1.39 -17.86 -4.34
CA ARG A 208 1.12 -16.76 -3.41
C ARG A 208 2.32 -16.54 -2.50
N VAL A 209 3.18 -15.59 -2.87
CA VAL A 209 4.39 -15.28 -2.10
C VAL A 209 4.03 -14.84 -0.68
N LYS A 210 4.45 -15.62 0.32
CA LYS A 210 4.15 -15.31 1.72
C LYS A 210 5.05 -14.16 2.23
N MET A 211 4.46 -12.99 2.43
CA MET A 211 5.17 -11.79 2.88
C MET A 211 5.32 -11.68 4.42
N SER A 212 4.51 -12.40 5.18
CA SER A 212 4.62 -12.47 6.65
C SER A 212 4.15 -13.81 7.16
N ASP A 213 4.66 -14.23 8.33
CA ASP A 213 4.07 -15.33 9.07
C ASP A 213 2.68 -14.93 9.58
N THR A 214 1.64 -15.50 8.96
CA THR A 214 0.23 -15.29 9.31
C THR A 214 -0.21 -16.02 10.57
N THR A 215 0.60 -16.96 11.07
CA THR A 215 0.32 -17.70 12.31
C THR A 215 0.83 -16.98 13.55
N ALA A 216 1.78 -16.05 13.37
CA ALA A 216 2.33 -15.24 14.45
C ALA A 216 1.37 -14.15 14.95
N PHE A 217 0.32 -13.81 14.18
CA PHE A 217 -0.61 -12.73 14.51
C PHE A 217 -2.05 -13.23 14.65
N GLU A 218 -2.68 -12.81 15.74
CA GLU A 218 -4.08 -13.07 16.04
C GLU A 218 -4.77 -11.77 16.47
N LEU A 219 -5.80 -11.40 15.70
CA LEU A 219 -6.58 -10.19 15.93
C LEU A 219 -7.26 -10.22 17.31
N GLY A 220 -7.01 -9.19 18.10
CA GLY A 220 -7.48 -9.05 19.48
C GLY A 220 -6.56 -9.67 20.53
N LYS A 221 -5.51 -10.40 20.15
CA LYS A 221 -4.50 -10.93 21.09
C LYS A 221 -3.16 -10.23 21.01
N ASN A 222 -2.65 -10.00 19.80
CA ASN A 222 -1.35 -9.34 19.60
C ASN A 222 -1.32 -8.33 18.44
N VAL A 223 -2.42 -8.20 17.70
CA VAL A 223 -2.70 -7.12 16.73
C VAL A 223 -4.13 -6.63 16.99
N ALA A 224 -4.43 -5.33 16.82
CA ALA A 224 -5.73 -4.76 17.15
C ALA A 224 -6.15 -5.00 18.61
N THR A 225 -5.22 -4.74 19.53
CA THR A 225 -5.35 -5.08 20.95
C THR A 225 -5.79 -3.90 21.82
N THR A 226 -6.07 -2.74 21.24
CA THR A 226 -6.53 -1.60 22.05
C THR A 226 -7.88 -1.95 22.68
N PRO A 227 -8.01 -1.94 24.02
CA PRO A 227 -9.25 -2.32 24.67
C PRO A 227 -10.42 -1.44 24.23
N GLY A 228 -11.55 -2.05 23.94
CA GLY A 228 -12.74 -1.35 23.46
C GLY A 228 -13.94 -2.29 23.36
N LYS A 229 -15.09 -1.72 22.97
CA LYS A 229 -16.36 -2.44 22.78
C LYS A 229 -16.95 -2.11 21.41
N VAL A 230 -17.63 -3.08 20.80
CA VAL A 230 -18.60 -2.80 19.73
C VAL A 230 -19.86 -2.26 20.40
N VAL A 231 -20.24 -1.02 20.07
CA VAL A 231 -21.40 -0.33 20.67
C VAL A 231 -22.57 -0.18 19.70
N PHE A 232 -22.35 -0.43 18.41
CA PHE A 232 -23.40 -0.45 17.40
C PHE A 232 -22.98 -1.36 16.24
N GLN A 233 -23.96 -1.97 15.57
CA GLN A 233 -23.75 -2.77 14.37
C GLN A 233 -24.96 -2.65 13.45
N ASN A 234 -24.71 -2.55 12.15
CA ASN A 234 -25.69 -2.80 11.10
C ASN A 234 -25.09 -3.75 10.05
N GLU A 235 -25.69 -3.81 8.87
CA GLU A 235 -25.24 -4.69 7.78
C GLU A 235 -23.86 -4.32 7.21
N LEU A 236 -23.46 -3.04 7.26
CA LEU A 236 -22.21 -2.55 6.67
C LEU A 236 -21.07 -2.39 7.67
N LEU A 237 -21.36 -2.08 8.93
CA LEU A 237 -20.33 -1.80 9.91
C LEU A 237 -20.63 -2.28 11.33
N GLN A 238 -19.55 -2.44 12.07
CA GLN A 238 -19.50 -2.38 13.52
C GLN A 238 -18.86 -1.06 13.95
N LEU A 239 -19.48 -0.32 14.88
CA LEU A 239 -18.90 0.87 15.49
C LEU A 239 -18.21 0.50 16.79
N LEU A 240 -16.90 0.69 16.83
CA LEU A 240 -16.06 0.45 17.99
C LEU A 240 -15.95 1.74 18.82
N GLN A 241 -16.03 1.64 20.14
CA GLN A 241 -15.62 2.67 21.09
C GLN A 241 -14.50 2.11 21.97
N PHE A 242 -13.37 2.82 22.02
CA PHE A 242 -12.21 2.36 22.80
C PHE A 242 -12.32 2.80 24.26
N THR A 243 -11.84 1.93 25.16
CA THR A 243 -11.80 2.16 26.59
C THR A 243 -10.83 3.31 26.91
N PRO A 244 -11.23 4.33 27.69
CA PRO A 244 -10.37 5.46 28.02
C PRO A 244 -9.13 5.01 28.81
N SER A 245 -7.97 5.57 28.47
CA SER A 245 -6.73 5.40 29.25
C SER A 245 -6.41 6.59 30.17
N THR A 246 -7.23 7.64 30.12
CA THR A 246 -7.13 8.85 30.95
C THR A 246 -8.37 9.03 31.83
N LYS A 247 -8.26 9.80 32.92
CA LYS A 247 -9.42 10.12 33.80
C LYS A 247 -10.39 11.15 33.19
N GLN A 248 -9.88 11.97 32.28
CA GLN A 248 -10.64 12.98 31.54
C GLN A 248 -10.30 12.89 30.07
N GLN A 249 -11.29 13.10 29.22
CA GLN A 249 -11.16 13.11 27.77
C GLN A 249 -11.63 14.44 27.18
N PHE A 250 -11.23 14.76 25.95
CA PHE A 250 -11.76 15.90 25.23
C PHE A 250 -13.27 15.77 25.01
N LYS A 251 -13.94 16.91 25.08
CA LYS A 251 -15.39 16.99 24.96
C LYS A 251 -15.84 16.47 23.60
N ARG A 252 -15.26 16.94 22.50
CA ARG A 252 -15.57 16.43 21.15
C ARG A 252 -14.97 15.02 20.96
N PRO A 253 -15.78 13.99 20.70
CA PRO A 253 -15.26 12.66 20.39
C PRO A 253 -14.61 12.65 19.00
N LEU A 254 -13.78 11.63 18.75
CA LEU A 254 -13.08 11.42 17.50
C LEU A 254 -13.66 10.18 16.80
N LEU A 255 -14.24 10.34 15.61
CA LEU A 255 -14.68 9.24 14.75
C LEU A 255 -13.63 8.96 13.66
N ILE A 256 -13.22 7.70 13.53
CA ILE A 256 -12.31 7.24 12.47
C ILE A 256 -13.12 6.45 11.44
N VAL A 257 -13.07 6.91 10.19
CA VAL A 257 -13.62 6.29 8.98
C VAL A 257 -12.45 5.70 8.17
N PRO A 258 -12.05 4.44 8.42
CA PRO A 258 -10.95 3.80 7.72
C PRO A 258 -11.38 3.40 6.30
N PRO A 259 -10.43 3.03 5.42
CA PRO A 259 -10.79 2.39 4.16
C PRO A 259 -11.39 1.00 4.42
N TRP A 260 -12.21 0.54 3.48
CA TRP A 260 -12.64 -0.86 3.38
C TRP A 260 -11.91 -1.62 2.26
N ILE A 261 -10.88 -0.99 1.67
CA ILE A 261 -9.80 -1.69 0.96
C ILE A 261 -8.79 -2.09 2.04
N ASN A 262 -8.75 -3.39 2.35
CA ASN A 262 -8.23 -3.96 3.59
C ASN A 262 -8.99 -3.46 4.84
N LYS A 263 -8.45 -3.71 6.03
CA LYS A 263 -9.17 -3.58 7.31
C LYS A 263 -8.68 -2.42 8.17
N TYR A 264 -9.51 -1.96 9.10
CA TYR A 264 -9.24 -0.76 9.90
C TYR A 264 -7.98 -0.83 10.78
N TYR A 265 -7.54 -2.04 11.15
CA TYR A 265 -6.47 -2.24 12.14
C TYR A 265 -5.08 -1.80 11.65
N ILE A 266 -4.96 -1.27 10.43
CA ILE A 266 -3.80 -0.47 10.04
C ILE A 266 -3.55 0.72 10.97
N LEU A 267 -4.61 1.26 11.58
CA LEU A 267 -4.53 2.32 12.60
C LEU A 267 -4.43 1.77 14.03
N ASP A 268 -4.52 0.46 14.21
CA ASP A 268 -4.41 -0.24 15.50
C ASP A 268 -3.62 -1.55 15.35
N LEU A 269 -2.37 -1.45 14.88
CA LEU A 269 -1.51 -2.62 14.66
C LEU A 269 -1.10 -3.24 15.99
N ARG A 270 0.12 -2.98 16.45
CA ARG A 270 0.56 -3.32 17.80
C ARG A 270 0.52 -2.05 18.65
N GLU A 271 0.58 -2.23 19.97
CA GLU A 271 0.54 -1.11 20.91
C GLU A 271 1.54 0.02 20.56
N LYS A 272 2.78 -0.35 20.18
CA LYS A 272 3.84 0.60 19.86
C LYS A 272 3.62 1.42 18.58
N ASN A 273 2.74 0.99 17.69
CA ASN A 273 2.45 1.62 16.40
C ASN A 273 0.95 1.74 16.13
N SER A 274 0.14 1.81 17.19
CA SER A 274 -1.29 2.05 17.12
C SER A 274 -1.60 3.54 17.26
N TYR A 275 -2.18 4.12 16.22
CA TYR A 275 -2.71 5.48 16.26
C TYR A 275 -3.93 5.57 17.19
N ILE A 276 -4.79 4.55 17.18
CA ILE A 276 -5.99 4.50 18.04
C ILE A 276 -5.61 4.51 19.52
N LYS A 277 -4.66 3.65 19.91
CA LYS A 277 -4.11 3.60 21.27
C LYS A 277 -3.52 4.95 21.64
N TRP A 278 -2.67 5.50 20.77
CA TRP A 278 -2.01 6.77 21.02
C TRP A 278 -3.02 7.93 21.17
N ALA A 279 -4.05 8.02 20.31
CA ALA A 279 -5.08 9.05 20.40
C ALA A 279 -5.92 8.91 21.68
N THR A 280 -6.20 7.68 22.11
CA THR A 280 -6.87 7.39 23.38
C THR A 280 -5.99 7.84 24.57
N ASP A 281 -4.68 7.58 24.51
CA ASP A 281 -3.68 8.04 25.49
C ASP A 281 -3.52 9.56 25.51
N GLN A 282 -3.75 10.25 24.38
CA GLN A 282 -3.79 11.72 24.33
C GLN A 282 -5.09 12.30 24.92
N GLY A 283 -6.06 11.46 25.29
CA GLY A 283 -7.31 11.87 25.91
C GLY A 283 -8.48 12.07 24.95
N HIS A 284 -8.44 11.53 23.73
CA HIS A 284 -9.63 11.51 22.87
C HIS A 284 -10.58 10.38 23.28
N THR A 285 -11.90 10.62 23.20
CA THR A 285 -12.86 9.50 23.11
C THR A 285 -12.87 9.01 21.67
N VAL A 286 -12.22 7.88 21.40
CA VAL A 286 -12.02 7.37 20.03
C VAL A 286 -13.11 6.36 19.67
N PHE A 287 -13.70 6.58 18.50
CA PHE A 287 -14.56 5.65 17.80
C PHE A 287 -13.94 5.26 16.46
N CYS A 288 -14.15 4.02 16.02
CA CYS A 288 -13.68 3.56 14.70
C CYS A 288 -14.72 2.66 14.04
N ILE A 289 -14.95 2.89 12.75
CA ILE A 289 -15.79 2.03 11.93
C ILE A 289 -15.00 0.77 11.54
N SER A 290 -15.52 -0.39 11.87
CA SER A 290 -15.06 -1.68 11.36
C SER A 290 -16.02 -2.18 10.28
N TRP A 291 -15.64 -2.01 9.02
CA TRP A 291 -16.44 -2.44 7.87
C TRP A 291 -16.59 -3.97 7.79
N VAL A 292 -17.74 -4.42 7.30
CA VAL A 292 -18.00 -5.81 6.95
C VAL A 292 -17.13 -6.22 5.75
N ASN A 293 -16.72 -7.49 5.68
CA ASN A 293 -16.18 -8.06 4.44
C ASN A 293 -17.35 -8.63 3.63
N PRO A 294 -17.76 -8.02 2.52
CA PRO A 294 -19.02 -8.33 1.85
C PRO A 294 -19.00 -9.70 1.15
N ASP A 295 -20.18 -10.30 1.04
CA ASP A 295 -20.47 -11.45 0.19
C ASP A 295 -21.49 -11.07 -0.89
N GLU A 296 -22.02 -12.07 -1.62
CA GLU A 296 -23.00 -11.88 -2.70
C GLU A 296 -24.25 -11.10 -2.24
N LYS A 297 -24.61 -11.14 -0.95
CA LYS A 297 -25.82 -10.47 -0.44
C LYS A 297 -25.69 -8.96 -0.42
N LEU A 298 -24.47 -8.45 -0.30
CA LEU A 298 -24.18 -7.02 -0.28
C LEU A 298 -23.80 -6.48 -1.65
N ALA A 299 -23.90 -7.27 -2.73
CA ALA A 299 -23.49 -6.89 -4.08
C ALA A 299 -24.07 -5.55 -4.56
N GLU A 300 -25.33 -5.30 -4.20
CA GLU A 300 -26.06 -4.10 -4.60
C GLU A 300 -25.79 -2.87 -3.71
N LYS A 301 -25.05 -3.02 -2.60
CA LYS A 301 -24.67 -1.89 -1.76
C LYS A 301 -23.77 -0.94 -2.56
N SER A 302 -24.24 0.28 -2.71
CA SER A 302 -23.65 1.37 -3.49
C SER A 302 -22.78 2.28 -2.63
N PHE A 303 -22.08 3.24 -3.25
CA PHE A 303 -21.34 4.26 -2.50
C PHE A 303 -22.28 5.14 -1.63
N GLU A 304 -23.53 5.32 -2.05
CA GLU A 304 -24.57 6.02 -1.29
C GLU A 304 -24.94 5.27 -0.01
N ASP A 305 -25.05 3.93 -0.04
CA ASP A 305 -25.29 3.14 1.16
C ASP A 305 -24.15 3.29 2.18
N TYR A 306 -22.90 3.33 1.74
CA TYR A 306 -21.75 3.59 2.63
C TYR A 306 -21.79 5.00 3.24
N LEU A 307 -22.41 5.98 2.56
CA LEU A 307 -22.63 7.31 3.12
C LEU A 307 -23.75 7.28 4.17
N LEU A 308 -24.91 6.71 3.83
CA LEU A 308 -26.12 6.70 4.67
C LEU A 308 -26.00 5.72 5.85
N ASP A 309 -25.87 4.43 5.54
CA ASP A 309 -25.78 3.34 6.52
C ASP A 309 -24.35 3.22 7.11
N GLY A 310 -23.37 3.89 6.51
CA GLY A 310 -22.00 3.91 7.01
C GLY A 310 -21.67 5.16 7.82
N ALA A 311 -21.17 6.19 7.15
CA ALA A 311 -20.61 7.38 7.79
C ALA A 311 -21.65 8.18 8.60
N LEU A 312 -22.84 8.44 8.04
CA LEU A 312 -23.90 9.18 8.75
C LEU A 312 -24.45 8.39 9.92
N ALA A 313 -24.76 7.10 9.74
CA ALA A 313 -25.17 6.23 10.83
C ALA A 313 -24.13 6.20 11.98
N ALA A 314 -22.83 6.11 11.66
CA ALA A 314 -21.79 6.18 12.68
C ALA A 314 -21.78 7.53 13.42
N ILE A 315 -21.95 8.65 12.73
CA ILE A 315 -22.05 9.99 13.34
C ILE A 315 -23.25 10.07 14.29
N ASP A 316 -24.42 9.57 13.87
CA ASP A 316 -25.63 9.51 14.70
C ASP A 316 -25.35 8.75 16.00
N GLN A 317 -24.77 7.55 15.88
CA GLN A 317 -24.49 6.67 17.00
C GLN A 317 -23.41 7.22 17.94
N VAL A 318 -22.38 7.90 17.42
CA VAL A 318 -21.39 8.61 18.25
C VAL A 318 -22.04 9.72 19.06
N CYS A 319 -22.90 10.53 18.44
CA CYS A 319 -23.60 11.62 19.13
C CYS A 319 -24.58 11.08 20.18
N GLU A 320 -25.29 9.98 19.89
CA GLU A 320 -26.16 9.31 20.84
C GLU A 320 -25.37 8.76 22.04
N GLN A 321 -24.30 8.01 21.78
CA GLN A 321 -23.47 7.36 22.79
C GLN A 321 -22.82 8.37 23.74
N THR A 322 -22.37 9.51 23.21
CA THR A 322 -21.62 10.52 23.97
C THR A 322 -22.50 11.63 24.53
N GLY A 323 -23.67 11.87 23.92
CA GLY A 323 -24.51 13.04 24.17
C GLY A 323 -23.97 14.35 23.57
N GLU A 324 -22.86 14.30 22.83
CA GLU A 324 -22.27 15.48 22.21
C GLU A 324 -22.96 15.84 20.89
N LYS A 325 -22.98 17.14 20.58
CA LYS A 325 -23.60 17.67 19.35
C LYS A 325 -22.60 17.84 18.20
N GLU A 326 -21.32 17.73 18.49
CA GLU A 326 -20.24 17.96 17.55
C GLU A 326 -19.14 16.93 17.76
N ILE A 327 -18.56 16.45 16.67
CA ILE A 327 -17.48 15.47 16.66
C ILE A 327 -16.32 15.96 15.79
N ASN A 328 -15.14 15.43 16.05
CA ASN A 328 -14.02 15.46 15.10
C ASN A 328 -14.05 14.16 14.30
N ALA A 329 -13.76 14.20 13.00
CA ALA A 329 -13.73 13.01 12.15
C ALA A 329 -12.41 12.89 11.40
N VAL A 330 -11.90 11.67 11.30
CA VAL A 330 -10.72 11.27 10.53
C VAL A 330 -11.17 10.31 9.45
N GLY A 331 -10.73 10.51 8.21
CA GLY A 331 -10.91 9.58 7.11
C GLY A 331 -9.56 9.15 6.53
N TYR A 332 -9.40 7.88 6.20
CA TYR A 332 -8.16 7.35 5.63
C TYR A 332 -8.40 6.72 4.25
N CYS A 333 -7.59 7.13 3.26
CA CYS A 333 -7.66 6.64 1.89
C CYS A 333 -9.11 6.74 1.35
N LEU A 334 -9.71 5.65 0.86
CA LEU A 334 -11.11 5.62 0.41
C LEU A 334 -12.12 6.03 1.51
N GLY A 335 -11.84 5.74 2.79
CA GLY A 335 -12.65 6.23 3.90
C GLY A 335 -12.61 7.75 4.06
N GLY A 336 -11.52 8.39 3.63
CA GLY A 336 -11.42 9.85 3.50
C GLY A 336 -12.25 10.40 2.34
N THR A 337 -12.27 9.70 1.20
CA THR A 337 -13.11 10.07 0.06
C THR A 337 -14.60 10.01 0.43
N LEU A 338 -14.98 8.98 1.19
CA LEU A 338 -16.30 8.89 1.81
C LEU A 338 -16.55 10.05 2.79
N LEU A 339 -15.65 10.30 3.73
CA LEU A 339 -15.81 11.38 4.72
C LEU A 339 -15.95 12.76 4.08
N ALA A 340 -15.19 13.06 3.01
CA ALA A 340 -15.31 14.32 2.29
C ALA A 340 -16.68 14.44 1.60
N SER A 341 -17.16 13.35 0.99
CA SER A 341 -18.49 13.28 0.38
C SER A 341 -19.59 13.47 1.43
N THR A 342 -19.45 12.82 2.60
CA THR A 342 -20.33 13.01 3.76
C THR A 342 -20.30 14.45 4.27
N ALA A 343 -19.13 15.08 4.38
CA ALA A 343 -19.01 16.47 4.82
C ALA A 343 -19.69 17.45 3.86
N ALA A 344 -19.56 17.24 2.55
CA ALA A 344 -20.27 18.02 1.54
C ALA A 344 -21.80 17.78 1.61
N TYR A 345 -22.23 16.52 1.75
CA TYR A 345 -23.64 16.17 1.95
C TYR A 345 -24.24 16.86 3.19
N MET A 346 -23.57 16.76 4.34
CA MET A 346 -23.98 17.39 5.59
C MET A 346 -24.02 18.91 5.46
N THR A 347 -23.06 19.51 4.75
CA THR A 347 -23.06 20.95 4.45
C THR A 347 -24.31 21.36 3.66
N ALA A 348 -24.67 20.62 2.62
CA ALA A 348 -25.88 20.88 1.82
C ALA A 348 -27.17 20.73 2.66
N LYS A 349 -27.19 19.78 3.59
CA LYS A 349 -28.30 19.56 4.54
C LYS A 349 -28.27 20.49 5.77
N LYS A 350 -27.28 21.39 5.86
CA LYS A 350 -27.04 22.30 7.00
C LYS A 350 -26.81 21.58 8.34
N ASP A 351 -26.32 20.34 8.28
CA ASP A 351 -25.90 19.57 9.44
C ASP A 351 -24.51 20.02 9.88
N LYS A 352 -24.39 20.44 11.14
CA LYS A 352 -23.19 21.04 11.73
C LYS A 352 -22.44 20.12 12.68
N ARG A 353 -22.77 18.83 12.71
CA ARG A 353 -22.18 17.89 13.68
C ARG A 353 -20.70 17.60 13.46
N LEU A 354 -20.13 17.90 12.28
CA LEU A 354 -18.69 17.82 12.04
C LEU A 354 -17.99 19.13 12.41
N ALA A 355 -17.29 19.16 13.55
CA ALA A 355 -16.52 20.31 14.01
C ALA A 355 -15.17 20.44 13.29
N SER A 356 -14.54 19.32 12.94
CA SER A 356 -13.32 19.29 12.14
C SER A 356 -13.21 17.98 11.37
N THR A 357 -12.59 18.01 10.20
CA THR A 357 -12.28 16.81 9.41
C THR A 357 -10.77 16.65 9.26
N THR A 358 -10.30 15.41 9.20
CA THR A 358 -8.90 15.08 9.00
C THR A 358 -8.80 13.99 7.93
N PHE A 359 -7.89 14.14 6.98
CA PHE A 359 -7.76 13.28 5.82
C PHE A 359 -6.34 12.70 5.75
N PHE A 360 -6.25 11.39 5.88
CA PHE A 360 -5.00 10.65 5.74
C PHE A 360 -4.89 10.16 4.30
N THR A 361 -3.89 10.65 3.56
CA THR A 361 -3.55 10.25 2.18
C THR A 361 -4.80 10.00 1.31
N THR A 362 -5.68 11.00 1.27
CA THR A 362 -7.00 10.90 0.64
C THR A 362 -7.04 11.63 -0.68
N MET A 363 -7.43 10.92 -1.75
CA MET A 363 -7.68 11.54 -3.05
C MET A 363 -9.13 12.00 -3.14
N LEU A 364 -9.29 13.26 -3.52
CA LEU A 364 -10.58 13.91 -3.84
C LEU A 364 -10.58 14.51 -5.24
N ASP A 365 -9.39 14.71 -5.81
CA ASP A 365 -9.15 15.01 -7.21
C ASP A 365 -8.25 13.91 -7.79
N PHE A 366 -8.82 13.10 -8.67
CA PHE A 366 -8.18 11.93 -9.28
C PHE A 366 -7.46 12.26 -10.58
N SER A 367 -7.16 13.54 -10.86
CA SER A 367 -6.42 13.95 -12.05
C SER A 367 -4.99 13.38 -12.11
N ILE A 368 -4.45 12.95 -10.97
CA ILE A 368 -3.16 12.26 -10.86
C ILE A 368 -3.39 10.97 -10.05
N PRO A 369 -3.95 9.91 -10.65
CA PRO A 369 -4.43 8.71 -9.95
C PRO A 369 -3.32 7.79 -9.42
N GLY A 370 -2.05 8.21 -9.55
CA GLY A 370 -0.88 7.39 -9.20
C GLY A 370 -0.69 6.20 -10.14
N GLU A 371 0.06 5.20 -9.69
CA GLU A 371 0.35 4.02 -10.49
C GLU A 371 -0.91 3.16 -10.74
N LEU A 372 -1.96 3.29 -9.92
CA LEU A 372 -3.24 2.64 -10.15
C LEU A 372 -3.86 3.04 -11.49
N GLY A 373 -3.63 4.25 -11.98
CA GLY A 373 -4.13 4.71 -13.29
C GLY A 373 -3.68 3.84 -14.48
N VAL A 374 -2.59 3.09 -14.34
CA VAL A 374 -2.09 2.13 -15.35
C VAL A 374 -3.07 0.97 -15.56
N PHE A 375 -3.84 0.63 -14.53
CA PHE A 375 -4.80 -0.48 -14.52
C PHE A 375 -6.24 -0.04 -14.72
N ILE A 376 -6.46 1.23 -15.10
CA ILE A 376 -7.80 1.82 -15.23
C ILE A 376 -7.99 2.33 -16.66
N ASP A 377 -8.60 1.51 -17.49
CA ASP A 377 -9.14 1.88 -18.80
C ASP A 377 -10.49 1.22 -19.07
N GLU A 378 -11.20 1.71 -20.09
CA GLU A 378 -12.57 1.26 -20.38
C GLU A 378 -12.66 -0.25 -20.62
N GLN A 379 -11.66 -0.83 -21.29
CA GLN A 379 -11.66 -2.27 -21.59
C GLN A 379 -11.39 -3.09 -20.33
N GLN A 380 -10.42 -2.69 -19.53
CA GLN A 380 -10.07 -3.31 -18.24
C GLN A 380 -11.24 -3.22 -17.25
N VAL A 381 -11.80 -2.02 -17.07
CA VAL A 381 -12.91 -1.76 -16.15
C VAL A 381 -14.16 -2.52 -16.59
N SER A 382 -14.53 -2.47 -17.86
CA SER A 382 -15.68 -3.25 -18.37
C SER A 382 -15.50 -4.76 -18.22
N SER A 383 -14.28 -5.28 -18.42
CA SER A 383 -13.98 -6.71 -18.20
C SER A 383 -14.09 -7.09 -16.73
N LEU A 384 -13.56 -6.25 -15.85
CA LEU A 384 -13.65 -6.44 -14.40
C LEU A 384 -15.09 -6.36 -13.90
N GLU A 385 -15.88 -5.40 -14.39
CA GLU A 385 -17.29 -5.25 -14.05
C GLU A 385 -18.10 -6.48 -14.43
N LYS A 386 -17.89 -7.08 -15.60
CA LYS A 386 -18.54 -8.34 -15.98
C LYS A 386 -18.23 -9.48 -15.00
N LYS A 387 -16.97 -9.57 -14.55
CA LYS A 387 -16.54 -10.57 -13.55
C LYS A 387 -17.19 -10.30 -12.19
N MET A 388 -17.25 -9.03 -11.76
CA MET A 388 -17.87 -8.63 -10.50
C MET A 388 -19.40 -8.75 -10.53
N GLU A 389 -20.06 -8.45 -11.64
CA GLU A 389 -21.51 -8.55 -11.81
C GLU A 389 -21.98 -10.00 -11.65
N GLN A 390 -21.24 -10.96 -12.22
CA GLN A 390 -21.53 -12.39 -12.07
C GLN A 390 -21.30 -12.90 -10.63
N ARG A 391 -20.33 -12.32 -9.92
CA ARG A 391 -19.93 -12.76 -8.57
C ARG A 391 -20.63 -11.96 -7.45
N GLY A 392 -21.11 -10.75 -7.73
CA GLY A 392 -21.58 -9.77 -6.76
C GLY A 392 -20.49 -8.87 -6.14
N PHE A 393 -19.20 -9.20 -6.26
CA PHE A 393 -18.11 -8.45 -5.63
C PHE A 393 -16.75 -8.63 -6.33
N LEU A 394 -15.83 -7.72 -6.05
CA LEU A 394 -14.40 -7.90 -6.33
C LEU A 394 -13.78 -8.87 -5.32
N GLU A 395 -13.06 -9.89 -5.77
CA GLU A 395 -12.37 -10.81 -4.85
C GLU A 395 -11.08 -10.17 -4.32
N GLY A 396 -10.82 -10.33 -3.02
CA GLY A 396 -9.68 -9.69 -2.35
C GLY A 396 -8.32 -10.04 -2.97
N SER A 397 -8.16 -11.23 -3.56
CA SER A 397 -6.91 -11.62 -4.23
C SER A 397 -6.64 -10.82 -5.51
N GLU A 398 -7.68 -10.37 -6.21
CA GLU A 398 -7.54 -9.56 -7.43
C GLU A 398 -6.98 -8.17 -7.07
N MET A 399 -7.49 -7.58 -5.98
CA MET A 399 -6.97 -6.31 -5.46
C MET A 399 -5.54 -6.44 -4.91
N ALA A 400 -5.27 -7.49 -4.13
CA ALA A 400 -3.93 -7.75 -3.59
C ALA A 400 -2.86 -7.90 -4.69
N GLY A 401 -3.21 -8.55 -5.80
CA GLY A 401 -2.32 -8.68 -6.96
C GLY A 401 -1.90 -7.33 -7.53
N THR A 402 -2.84 -6.41 -7.71
CA THR A 402 -2.57 -5.05 -8.21
C THR A 402 -1.66 -4.26 -7.27
N PHE A 403 -1.92 -4.30 -5.95
CA PHE A 403 -1.06 -3.61 -4.97
C PHE A 403 0.37 -4.16 -4.93
N ASN A 404 0.55 -5.48 -5.03
CA ASN A 404 1.88 -6.09 -5.03
C ASN A 404 2.69 -5.70 -6.27
N MET A 405 2.05 -5.56 -7.44
CA MET A 405 2.72 -5.12 -8.67
C MET A 405 3.25 -3.68 -8.58
N MET A 406 2.58 -2.80 -7.84
CA MET A 406 3.04 -1.40 -7.68
C MET A 406 4.34 -1.26 -6.88
N ARG A 407 4.74 -2.29 -6.10
CA ARG A 407 6.06 -2.34 -5.43
C ARG A 407 6.78 -3.65 -5.66
N ALA A 408 6.95 -4.08 -6.90
CA ALA A 408 7.56 -5.38 -7.19
C ALA A 408 8.97 -5.56 -6.61
N ASN A 409 9.82 -4.52 -6.59
CA ASN A 409 11.15 -4.64 -5.98
C ASN A 409 11.08 -4.98 -4.47
N ASP A 410 10.29 -4.21 -3.72
CA ASP A 410 10.19 -4.36 -2.26
C ASP A 410 9.30 -5.55 -1.83
N LEU A 411 8.21 -5.82 -2.57
CA LEU A 411 7.15 -6.75 -2.15
C LEU A 411 7.16 -8.09 -2.89
N ILE A 412 7.78 -8.17 -4.08
CA ILE A 412 7.89 -9.43 -4.84
C ILE A 412 9.32 -9.95 -4.76
N TRP A 413 10.28 -9.21 -5.32
CA TRP A 413 11.65 -9.72 -5.51
C TRP A 413 12.40 -9.89 -4.20
N SER A 414 12.25 -8.97 -3.25
CA SER A 414 12.88 -9.12 -1.92
C SER A 414 12.40 -10.38 -1.18
N PHE A 415 11.13 -10.75 -1.32
CA PHE A 415 10.58 -11.98 -0.72
C PHE A 415 10.94 -13.23 -1.52
N VAL A 416 10.99 -13.16 -2.86
CA VAL A 416 11.50 -14.25 -3.69
C VAL A 416 12.94 -14.60 -3.30
N VAL A 417 13.81 -13.59 -3.17
CA VAL A 417 15.20 -13.78 -2.76
C VAL A 417 15.29 -14.37 -1.35
N ASN A 418 14.61 -13.78 -0.38
CA ASN A 418 14.71 -14.26 1.01
C ASN A 418 14.03 -15.63 1.22
N ASN A 419 12.81 -15.83 0.74
CA ASN A 419 12.05 -17.04 1.01
C ASN A 419 12.53 -18.22 0.17
N TYR A 420 12.82 -18.00 -1.11
CA TYR A 420 13.07 -19.09 -2.07
C TYR A 420 14.55 -19.30 -2.40
N LEU A 421 15.36 -18.24 -2.40
CA LEU A 421 16.80 -18.38 -2.66
C LEU A 421 17.59 -18.54 -1.36
N MET A 422 17.31 -17.73 -0.34
CA MET A 422 17.96 -17.82 0.96
C MET A 422 17.33 -18.88 1.88
N GLY A 423 16.17 -19.45 1.51
CA GLY A 423 15.47 -20.46 2.30
C GLY A 423 15.06 -19.98 3.70
N LYS A 424 14.84 -18.68 3.87
CA LYS A 424 14.41 -18.07 5.12
C LYS A 424 12.90 -18.16 5.26
N ASP A 425 12.42 -18.31 6.48
CA ASP A 425 11.01 -18.19 6.76
C ASP A 425 10.58 -16.70 6.76
N PRO A 426 9.33 -16.39 6.34
CA PRO A 426 8.82 -15.03 6.38
C PRO A 426 8.86 -14.46 7.80
N PHE A 427 9.41 -13.26 7.97
CA PHE A 427 9.47 -12.61 9.26
C PHE A 427 8.07 -12.15 9.70
N PRO A 428 7.70 -12.24 11.00
CA PRO A 428 6.43 -11.73 11.50
C PRO A 428 6.43 -10.20 11.46
N PHE A 429 5.88 -9.64 10.39
CA PHE A 429 5.77 -8.20 10.19
C PHE A 429 4.29 -7.80 10.10
N ASP A 430 3.84 -7.05 11.11
CA ASP A 430 2.45 -6.62 11.33
C ASP A 430 1.86 -5.88 10.12
N LEU A 431 2.65 -5.02 9.47
CA LEU A 431 2.23 -4.31 8.26
C LEU A 431 1.95 -5.24 7.08
N LEU A 432 2.78 -6.27 6.89
CA LEU A 432 2.58 -7.23 5.80
C LEU A 432 1.48 -8.22 6.14
N PHE A 433 1.28 -8.56 7.41
CA PHE A 433 0.09 -9.28 7.87
C PHE A 433 -1.18 -8.53 7.48
N TRP A 434 -1.25 -7.22 7.77
CA TRP A 434 -2.36 -6.37 7.33
C TRP A 434 -2.53 -6.36 5.81
N ASN A 435 -1.44 -6.18 5.05
CA ASN A 435 -1.50 -6.13 3.60
C ASN A 435 -2.02 -7.44 2.97
N SER A 436 -1.75 -8.56 3.63
CA SER A 436 -2.17 -9.90 3.21
C SER A 436 -3.63 -10.20 3.56
N ASP A 437 -4.22 -9.46 4.50
CA ASP A 437 -5.58 -9.68 5.02
C ASP A 437 -6.61 -8.86 4.23
N SER A 438 -6.72 -9.18 2.94
CA SER A 438 -7.53 -8.44 1.97
C SER A 438 -9.04 -8.57 2.22
N THR A 439 -9.78 -7.57 1.75
CA THR A 439 -11.25 -7.50 1.79
C THR A 439 -11.84 -7.55 0.39
N ARG A 440 -13.10 -7.98 0.30
CA ARG A 440 -13.91 -7.86 -0.92
C ARG A 440 -14.52 -6.47 -1.00
N MET A 441 -15.02 -6.11 -2.19
CA MET A 441 -15.79 -4.88 -2.39
C MET A 441 -17.06 -5.15 -3.19
N PRO A 442 -18.23 -4.60 -2.80
CA PRO A 442 -19.46 -4.81 -3.54
C PRO A 442 -19.35 -4.30 -4.98
N TYR A 443 -19.98 -5.02 -5.90
CA TYR A 443 -19.98 -4.67 -7.33
C TYR A 443 -20.44 -3.23 -7.56
N ARG A 444 -21.62 -2.84 -7.05
CA ARG A 444 -22.19 -1.50 -7.29
C ARG A 444 -21.31 -0.38 -6.78
N MET A 445 -20.82 -0.50 -5.55
CA MET A 445 -19.93 0.50 -4.96
C MET A 445 -18.60 0.59 -5.73
N HIS A 446 -17.97 -0.55 -6.06
CA HIS A 446 -16.65 -0.52 -6.71
C HIS A 446 -16.71 -0.04 -8.16
N SER A 447 -17.74 -0.44 -8.92
CA SER A 447 -17.98 0.06 -10.28
C SER A 447 -18.16 1.58 -10.29
N PHE A 448 -18.99 2.12 -9.39
CA PHE A 448 -19.15 3.57 -9.22
C PHE A 448 -17.82 4.25 -8.88
N TYR A 449 -17.04 3.68 -7.96
CA TYR A 449 -15.76 4.26 -7.56
C TYR A 449 -14.76 4.33 -8.72
N LEU A 450 -14.64 3.26 -9.52
CA LEU A 450 -13.76 3.24 -10.69
C LEU A 450 -14.23 4.24 -11.76
N ARG A 451 -15.51 4.18 -12.16
CA ARG A 451 -16.03 5.01 -13.25
C ARG A 451 -16.12 6.48 -12.85
N SER A 452 -16.85 6.80 -11.79
CA SER A 452 -17.13 8.19 -11.42
C SER A 452 -15.93 8.91 -10.81
N MET A 453 -14.96 8.21 -10.21
CA MET A 453 -13.81 8.87 -9.59
C MET A 453 -12.53 8.67 -10.38
N TYR A 454 -12.06 7.45 -10.60
CA TYR A 454 -10.78 7.25 -11.28
C TYR A 454 -10.82 7.57 -12.78
N MET A 455 -11.93 7.27 -13.47
CA MET A 455 -12.05 7.52 -14.91
C MET A 455 -12.53 8.94 -15.19
N ASP A 456 -13.72 9.28 -14.67
CA ASP A 456 -14.40 10.53 -15.02
C ASP A 456 -14.06 11.68 -14.06
N ASN A 457 -13.44 11.40 -12.91
CA ASN A 457 -13.02 12.37 -11.89
C ASN A 457 -14.14 13.36 -11.52
N LEU A 458 -15.36 12.86 -11.32
CA LEU A 458 -16.56 13.66 -11.10
C LEU A 458 -16.66 14.25 -9.69
N LEU A 459 -15.95 13.69 -8.70
CA LEU A 459 -16.04 14.16 -7.31
C LEU A 459 -15.47 15.57 -7.12
N LYS A 460 -14.47 15.97 -7.92
CA LYS A 460 -13.90 17.32 -7.86
C LYS A 460 -14.85 18.38 -8.44
N GLU A 461 -15.77 17.97 -9.30
CA GLU A 461 -16.69 18.84 -10.01
C GLU A 461 -17.91 19.14 -9.13
N PRO A 462 -18.27 20.42 -8.89
CA PRO A 462 -19.47 20.76 -8.14
C PRO A 462 -20.74 20.14 -8.74
N GLY A 463 -21.34 19.20 -8.02
CA GLY A 463 -22.51 18.45 -8.45
C GLY A 463 -22.25 17.31 -9.44
N GLY A 464 -20.98 16.98 -9.73
CA GLY A 464 -20.62 15.87 -10.61
C GLY A 464 -21.02 14.50 -10.05
N VAL A 465 -21.11 14.38 -8.72
CA VAL A 465 -21.65 13.22 -8.00
C VAL A 465 -22.94 13.64 -7.27
N THR A 466 -23.98 12.81 -7.34
CA THR A 466 -25.21 12.97 -6.56
C THR A 466 -25.38 11.77 -5.64
N LEU A 467 -25.60 12.01 -4.35
CA LEU A 467 -25.84 11.00 -3.33
C LEU A 467 -27.09 11.38 -2.53
N ASP A 468 -28.05 10.48 -2.42
CA ASP A 468 -29.36 10.67 -1.77
C ASP A 468 -30.06 11.95 -2.27
N GLY A 469 -30.05 12.12 -3.60
CA GLY A 469 -30.60 13.29 -4.28
C GLY A 469 -29.85 14.61 -4.03
N VAL A 470 -28.71 14.59 -3.34
CA VAL A 470 -27.88 15.77 -3.05
C VAL A 470 -26.69 15.83 -4.00
N ALA A 471 -26.62 16.91 -4.78
CA ALA A 471 -25.43 17.25 -5.56
C ALA A 471 -24.25 17.57 -4.63
N ILE A 472 -23.20 16.76 -4.70
CA ILE A 472 -22.01 16.85 -3.85
C ILE A 472 -21.09 17.95 -4.36
N ASP A 473 -20.69 18.86 -3.47
CA ASP A 473 -19.85 20.01 -3.78
C ASP A 473 -18.85 20.24 -2.65
N LEU A 474 -17.61 19.80 -2.87
CA LEU A 474 -16.50 19.96 -1.91
C LEU A 474 -16.19 21.43 -1.63
N GLY A 475 -16.41 22.30 -2.62
CA GLY A 475 -16.21 23.75 -2.52
C GLY A 475 -17.11 24.42 -1.48
N LYS A 476 -18.21 23.78 -1.08
CA LYS A 476 -19.09 24.31 -0.03
C LYS A 476 -18.63 23.98 1.38
N ILE A 477 -17.71 23.03 1.57
CA ILE A 477 -17.26 22.62 2.89
C ILE A 477 -16.53 23.79 3.57
N LYS A 478 -17.04 24.22 4.73
CA LYS A 478 -16.46 25.28 5.58
C LYS A 478 -15.84 24.76 6.86
N THR A 479 -16.05 23.48 7.18
CA THR A 479 -15.45 22.81 8.33
C THR A 479 -13.92 22.85 8.23
N PRO A 480 -13.20 23.22 9.31
CA PRO A 480 -11.75 23.14 9.34
C PRO A 480 -11.24 21.74 8.99
N ALA A 481 -10.28 21.67 8.08
CA ALA A 481 -9.75 20.41 7.56
C ALA A 481 -8.24 20.31 7.76
N TYR A 482 -7.78 19.12 8.16
CA TYR A 482 -6.37 18.77 8.24
C TYR A 482 -6.06 17.68 7.22
N PHE A 483 -5.11 17.91 6.34
CA PHE A 483 -4.65 16.93 5.35
C PHE A 483 -3.24 16.49 5.68
N ILE A 484 -3.01 15.19 5.80
CA ILE A 484 -1.67 14.60 5.84
C ILE A 484 -1.47 13.70 4.62
N SER A 485 -0.43 14.01 3.87
CA SER A 485 0.03 13.23 2.73
C SER A 485 1.46 12.75 2.96
N THR A 486 1.99 11.82 2.17
CA THR A 486 3.37 11.34 2.38
C THR A 486 4.19 11.49 1.10
N ILE A 487 5.44 11.95 1.22
CA ILE A 487 6.26 12.40 0.07
C ILE A 487 6.61 11.27 -0.91
N GLU A 488 6.67 10.03 -0.43
CA GLU A 488 6.95 8.82 -1.23
C GLU A 488 5.68 7.96 -1.46
N ASP A 489 4.50 8.57 -1.32
CA ASP A 489 3.24 7.91 -1.63
C ASP A 489 3.09 7.72 -3.15
N HIS A 490 2.90 6.48 -3.57
CA HIS A 490 2.69 6.06 -4.95
C HIS A 490 1.25 5.56 -5.18
N ILE A 491 0.51 5.31 -4.08
CA ILE A 491 -0.89 4.87 -4.09
C ILE A 491 -1.79 6.10 -4.19
N ALA A 492 -1.55 7.08 -3.31
CA ALA A 492 -2.23 8.38 -3.30
C ALA A 492 -1.15 9.48 -3.38
N PRO A 493 -0.63 9.79 -4.58
CA PRO A 493 0.46 10.76 -4.74
C PRO A 493 0.14 12.06 -4.03
N TRP A 494 1.09 12.59 -3.24
CA TRP A 494 0.80 13.76 -2.39
C TRP A 494 0.40 15.00 -3.20
N LYS A 495 0.79 15.08 -4.47
CA LYS A 495 0.32 16.12 -5.39
C LYS A 495 -1.17 15.99 -5.72
N SER A 496 -1.70 14.77 -5.84
CA SER A 496 -3.15 14.53 -6.02
C SER A 496 -3.93 14.89 -4.76
N THR A 497 -3.45 14.46 -3.60
CA THR A 497 -4.12 14.78 -2.33
C THR A 497 -4.05 16.27 -2.00
N TYR A 498 -2.99 16.98 -2.45
CA TYR A 498 -2.88 18.44 -2.41
C TYR A 498 -3.96 19.14 -3.26
N LEU A 499 -4.17 18.69 -4.50
CA LEU A 499 -5.28 19.19 -5.34
C LEU A 499 -6.64 18.97 -4.67
N GLY A 500 -6.82 17.82 -4.01
CA GLY A 500 -8.01 17.55 -3.21
C GLY A 500 -8.20 18.53 -2.05
N ALA A 501 -7.14 18.88 -1.34
CA ALA A 501 -7.17 19.85 -0.25
C ALA A 501 -7.57 21.26 -0.73
N GLN A 502 -7.15 21.66 -1.94
CA GLN A 502 -7.53 22.94 -2.56
C GLN A 502 -9.02 23.02 -2.95
N ARG A 503 -9.76 21.90 -2.94
CA ARG A 503 -11.21 21.90 -3.21
C ARG A 503 -12.04 22.42 -2.04
N PHE A 504 -11.45 22.59 -0.86
CA PHE A 504 -12.16 23.04 0.33
C PHE A 504 -12.13 24.56 0.42
N SER A 505 -13.27 25.18 0.74
CA SER A 505 -13.34 26.64 0.97
C SER A 505 -13.27 27.04 2.45
N GLY A 506 -13.10 26.09 3.36
CA GLY A 506 -12.85 26.33 4.78
C GLY A 506 -11.36 26.44 5.10
N PRO A 507 -10.98 26.65 6.37
CA PRO A 507 -9.59 26.62 6.78
C PRO A 507 -8.98 25.23 6.54
N VAL A 508 -7.86 25.18 5.81
CA VAL A 508 -7.15 23.93 5.50
C VAL A 508 -5.73 24.01 6.04
N ARG A 509 -5.32 22.99 6.80
CA ARG A 509 -3.93 22.74 7.18
C ARG A 509 -3.41 21.55 6.37
N PHE A 510 -2.41 21.76 5.52
CA PHE A 510 -1.77 20.69 4.77
C PHE A 510 -0.40 20.35 5.36
N VAL A 511 -0.17 19.07 5.61
CA VAL A 511 1.07 18.52 6.16
C VAL A 511 1.58 17.44 5.21
N LEU A 512 2.88 17.47 4.93
CA LEU A 512 3.54 16.45 4.13
C LEU A 512 4.44 15.63 5.04
N GLY A 513 4.14 14.37 5.28
CA GLY A 513 4.98 13.44 6.04
C GLY A 513 6.07 12.81 5.17
N GLY A 514 7.15 12.34 5.81
CA GLY A 514 8.14 11.49 5.13
C GLY A 514 7.66 10.06 4.89
N SER A 515 8.45 9.30 4.14
CA SER A 515 8.16 7.90 3.75
C SER A 515 6.93 7.75 2.84
N GLY A 516 6.46 6.51 2.66
CA GLY A 516 5.35 6.16 1.78
C GLY A 516 4.00 5.97 2.49
N HIS A 517 2.98 5.58 1.72
CA HIS A 517 1.55 5.55 2.09
C HIS A 517 1.25 5.13 3.54
N ILE A 518 1.80 3.99 3.97
CA ILE A 518 1.52 3.44 5.30
C ILE A 518 2.55 3.91 6.32
N ALA A 519 3.84 3.78 6.01
CA ALA A 519 4.92 4.07 6.95
C ALA A 519 4.97 5.55 7.36
N GLY A 520 4.59 6.46 6.47
CA GLY A 520 4.50 7.90 6.76
C GLY A 520 3.26 8.27 7.58
N VAL A 521 2.12 7.63 7.35
CA VAL A 521 0.88 7.84 8.13
C VAL A 521 1.01 7.20 9.51
N VAL A 522 1.41 5.93 9.58
CA VAL A 522 1.61 5.16 10.81
C VAL A 522 3.01 5.42 11.38
N ASN A 523 3.25 6.66 11.80
CA ASN A 523 4.53 7.12 12.33
C ASN A 523 4.38 7.50 13.81
N PRO A 524 4.47 6.57 14.77
CA PRO A 524 4.30 6.89 16.18
C PRO A 524 5.39 7.84 16.69
N PRO A 525 5.06 8.88 17.49
CA PRO A 525 6.04 9.85 18.00
C PRO A 525 7.24 9.21 18.70
N ALA A 526 7.02 8.13 19.46
CA ALA A 526 8.08 7.42 20.16
C ALA A 526 9.15 6.80 19.23
N ALA A 527 8.82 6.55 17.96
CA ALA A 527 9.79 6.05 16.98
C ALA A 527 10.75 7.13 16.48
N ASN A 528 10.34 8.41 16.53
CA ASN A 528 11.12 9.57 16.08
C ASN A 528 11.73 9.41 14.66
N LYS A 529 10.90 8.98 13.69
CA LYS A 529 11.32 8.70 12.30
C LYS A 529 10.73 9.69 11.30
N TYR A 530 11.38 9.75 10.14
CA TYR A 530 10.96 10.40 8.88
C TYR A 530 10.87 11.92 8.87
N GLY A 531 10.29 12.55 9.90
CA GLY A 531 9.96 13.97 9.87
C GLY A 531 8.74 14.28 9.00
N TYR A 532 8.40 15.56 8.94
CA TYR A 532 7.29 16.10 8.16
C TYR A 532 7.57 17.56 7.77
N TRP A 533 6.89 18.08 6.76
CA TRP A 533 7.03 19.43 6.23
C TRP A 533 5.75 20.22 6.48
N LEU A 534 5.95 21.47 6.91
CA LEU A 534 4.91 22.46 7.12
C LEU A 534 5.23 23.70 6.31
N ASN A 535 4.19 24.34 5.77
CA ASN A 535 4.30 25.64 5.13
C ASN A 535 3.47 26.65 5.93
N ASP A 536 4.10 27.76 6.32
CA ASP A 536 3.49 28.81 7.16
C ASP A 536 2.72 29.86 6.35
N ALA A 537 2.54 29.65 5.03
CA ALA A 537 1.70 30.50 4.21
C ALA A 537 0.28 30.60 4.77
N ALA A 538 -0.29 31.81 4.76
CA ALA A 538 -1.63 32.08 5.29
C ALA A 538 -2.74 31.32 4.55
N THR A 539 -2.52 31.03 3.27
CA THR A 539 -3.36 30.20 2.42
C THR A 539 -2.50 29.13 1.75
N LEU A 540 -3.10 28.01 1.36
CA LEU A 540 -2.38 27.02 0.57
C LEU A 540 -1.86 27.67 -0.73
N PRO A 541 -0.56 27.50 -1.05
CA PRO A 541 -0.04 27.91 -2.35
C PRO A 541 -0.81 27.29 -3.53
N ASP A 542 -0.74 27.94 -4.69
CA ASP A 542 -1.50 27.52 -5.87
C ASP A 542 -1.04 26.16 -6.40
N THR A 543 0.25 25.84 -6.23
CA THR A 543 0.81 24.56 -6.64
C THR A 543 1.45 23.79 -5.49
N ALA A 544 1.44 22.46 -5.63
CA ALA A 544 2.12 21.56 -4.70
C ALA A 544 3.64 21.83 -4.64
N ASP A 545 4.26 22.16 -5.77
CA ASP A 545 5.70 22.44 -5.84
C ASP A 545 6.07 23.75 -5.11
N GLU A 546 5.23 24.79 -5.20
CA GLU A 546 5.39 26.01 -4.40
C GLU A 546 5.20 25.73 -2.90
N PHE A 547 4.24 24.88 -2.54
CA PHE A 547 4.09 24.43 -1.15
C PHE A 547 5.38 23.81 -0.63
N LEU A 548 5.97 22.86 -1.36
CA LEU A 548 7.19 22.19 -0.92
C LEU A 548 8.39 23.16 -0.88
N ALA A 549 8.53 24.04 -1.87
CA ALA A 549 9.61 25.02 -1.92
C ALA A 549 9.59 26.00 -0.74
N GLY A 550 8.40 26.35 -0.24
CA GLY A 550 8.22 27.19 0.95
C GLY A 550 8.14 26.43 2.28
N ALA A 551 8.17 25.10 2.27
CA ALA A 551 7.97 24.30 3.47
C ALA A 551 9.26 24.06 4.26
N THR A 552 9.15 24.08 5.59
CA THR A 552 10.24 23.73 6.51
C THR A 552 10.07 22.31 7.02
N GLN A 553 11.14 21.52 6.96
CA GLN A 553 11.16 20.17 7.52
C GLN A 553 11.27 20.22 9.05
N THR A 554 10.36 19.53 9.72
CA THR A 554 10.33 19.30 11.17
C THR A 554 10.65 17.84 11.45
N HIS A 555 11.47 17.59 12.47
CA HIS A 555 11.80 16.23 12.90
C HIS A 555 10.68 15.60 13.73
N GLY A 556 10.61 14.27 13.71
CA GLY A 556 9.64 13.51 14.50
C GLY A 556 8.35 13.18 13.74
N SER A 557 7.27 12.95 14.48
CA SER A 557 5.99 12.51 13.94
C SER A 557 5.03 13.69 13.74
N TRP A 558 4.31 13.68 12.61
CA TRP A 558 3.21 14.62 12.38
C TRP A 558 2.03 14.41 13.34
N TRP A 559 1.92 13.28 14.05
CA TRP A 559 0.83 13.04 15.01
C TRP A 559 0.79 14.13 16.09
N THR A 560 1.95 14.61 16.55
CA THR A 560 2.02 15.69 17.55
C THR A 560 1.53 17.03 16.99
N ASP A 561 1.76 17.29 15.69
CA ASP A 561 1.21 18.46 15.00
C ASP A 561 -0.32 18.38 14.91
N TRP A 562 -0.84 17.24 14.48
CA TRP A 562 -2.29 16.98 14.43
C TRP A 562 -2.95 17.14 15.80
N GLN A 563 -2.33 16.62 16.87
CA GLN A 563 -2.84 16.78 18.24
C GLN A 563 -2.92 18.25 18.65
N ALA A 564 -1.87 19.03 18.38
CA ALA A 564 -1.86 20.46 18.68
C ALA A 564 -2.94 21.20 17.88
N TRP A 565 -3.12 20.86 16.61
CA TRP A 565 -4.15 21.45 15.75
C TRP A 565 -5.57 21.14 16.23
N VAL A 566 -5.89 19.86 16.49
CA VAL A 566 -7.25 19.45 16.85
C VAL A 566 -7.66 19.97 18.22
N THR A 567 -6.73 20.01 19.17
CA THR A 567 -6.99 20.54 20.52
C THR A 567 -6.94 22.06 20.59
N GLY A 568 -6.17 22.72 19.72
CA GLY A 568 -6.16 24.18 19.60
C GLY A 568 -7.51 24.77 19.18
N MET A 569 -8.37 23.99 18.54
CA MET A 569 -9.74 24.40 18.21
C MET A 569 -10.70 24.30 19.40
N ASN A 570 -10.52 23.31 20.28
CA ASN A 570 -11.30 23.12 21.50
C ASN A 570 -10.59 22.11 22.42
N ASP A 571 -10.15 22.57 23.58
CA ASP A 571 -9.44 21.77 24.58
C ASP A 571 -10.31 21.41 25.79
N ALA A 572 -11.62 21.73 25.75
CA ALA A 572 -12.55 21.45 26.83
C ALA A 572 -12.59 19.94 27.12
N LYS A 573 -12.58 19.58 28.42
CA LYS A 573 -12.56 18.19 28.87
C LYS A 573 -13.82 17.81 29.62
N VAL A 574 -14.13 16.52 29.58
CA VAL A 574 -15.20 15.85 30.31
C VAL A 574 -14.64 14.63 31.06
N PRO A 575 -15.33 14.10 32.08
CA PRO A 575 -14.99 12.81 32.66
C PRO A 575 -14.89 11.73 31.57
N ALA A 576 -13.95 10.81 31.73
CA ALA A 576 -13.73 9.74 30.77
C ALA A 576 -14.99 8.90 30.51
N ARG A 577 -15.25 8.58 29.24
CA ARG A 577 -16.44 7.87 28.81
C ARG A 577 -16.17 6.37 28.73
N ASP A 578 -16.65 5.64 29.72
CA ASP A 578 -16.64 4.16 29.72
C ASP A 578 -17.65 3.65 28.68
N PRO A 579 -17.22 2.89 27.65
CA PRO A 579 -18.11 2.35 26.62
C PRO A 579 -19.28 1.54 27.19
N VAL A 580 -19.09 0.87 28.32
CA VAL A 580 -20.11 0.02 28.96
C VAL A 580 -21.22 0.85 29.64
N LYS A 581 -20.92 2.10 30.01
CA LYS A 581 -21.84 3.01 30.70
C LYS A 581 -22.52 4.00 29.75
N GLY A 582 -22.25 3.90 28.46
CA GLY A 582 -22.88 4.74 27.44
C GLY A 582 -24.36 4.41 27.24
N LYS A 583 -25.02 5.17 26.36
CA LYS A 583 -26.45 4.98 26.07
C LYS A 583 -26.71 3.76 25.17
N LEU A 584 -25.76 3.44 24.31
CA LEU A 584 -25.79 2.27 23.46
C LEU A 584 -25.33 1.05 24.26
N GLY A 585 -26.03 -0.07 24.05
CA GLY A 585 -25.64 -1.35 24.64
C GLY A 585 -24.35 -1.89 24.02
N VAL A 586 -23.57 -2.62 24.81
CA VAL A 586 -22.38 -3.34 24.32
C VAL A 586 -22.80 -4.62 23.62
N LEU A 587 -22.32 -4.83 22.41
CA LEU A 587 -22.56 -6.05 21.63
C LEU A 587 -21.47 -7.10 21.85
N GLU A 588 -20.20 -6.71 21.76
CA GLU A 588 -19.04 -7.57 22.01
C GLU A 588 -17.77 -6.76 22.27
N ASP A 589 -16.67 -7.43 22.58
CA ASP A 589 -15.36 -6.81 22.77
C ASP A 589 -14.70 -6.44 21.44
N ALA A 590 -13.98 -5.31 21.42
CA ALA A 590 -13.03 -5.03 20.34
C ALA A 590 -12.03 -6.19 20.20
N PRO A 591 -11.59 -6.54 18.98
CA PRO A 591 -11.67 -5.74 17.77
C PRO A 591 -12.97 -5.92 16.95
N GLY A 592 -13.95 -6.68 17.47
CA GLY A 592 -15.19 -7.02 16.77
C GLY A 592 -15.09 -8.28 15.89
N SER A 593 -16.23 -8.82 15.49
CA SER A 593 -16.34 -10.01 14.66
C SER A 593 -16.16 -9.73 13.16
N PHE A 594 -16.53 -8.54 12.67
CA PHE A 594 -16.39 -8.19 11.25
C PHE A 594 -14.93 -8.20 10.81
N VAL A 595 -14.03 -7.62 11.61
CA VAL A 595 -12.59 -7.60 11.29
C VAL A 595 -11.92 -8.97 11.39
N LYS A 596 -12.45 -9.87 12.25
CA LYS A 596 -11.92 -11.23 12.44
C LYS A 596 -12.21 -12.15 11.26
N PHE A 597 -13.16 -11.79 10.37
CA PHE A 597 -13.43 -12.56 9.16
C PHE A 597 -12.23 -12.47 8.20
N ARG A 598 -11.55 -13.60 7.96
CA ARG A 598 -10.40 -13.67 7.04
C ARG A 598 -10.65 -14.62 5.87
N LEU A 599 -10.37 -14.15 4.65
CA LEU A 599 -10.59 -14.91 3.41
C LEU A 599 -9.72 -16.16 3.31
N ASP A 600 -8.50 -16.14 3.86
CA ASP A 600 -7.60 -17.30 3.88
C ASP A 600 -8.05 -18.38 4.87
N ALA A 601 -8.72 -18.00 5.95
CA ALA A 601 -9.26 -18.93 6.94
C ALA A 601 -10.55 -19.64 6.48
N GLN A 602 -11.35 -19.01 5.61
CA GLN A 602 -12.61 -19.59 5.11
C GLN A 602 -12.40 -20.74 4.11
N LYS A 603 -11.20 -20.87 3.51
CA LYS A 603 -10.94 -21.82 2.42
C LYS A 603 -10.66 -23.26 2.88
N LYS A 604 -10.79 -23.55 4.19
CA LYS A 604 -10.54 -24.89 4.77
C LYS A 604 -11.77 -25.83 4.83
N SER A 605 -12.90 -25.50 4.17
CA SER A 605 -14.08 -26.39 4.13
C SER A 605 -14.16 -27.19 2.83
#